data_AF-A0A7G2ITT2-F1
#
_entry.id   AF-A0A7G2ITT2-F1
#
_cell.length_a   1.000
_cell.length_b   1.000
_cell.length_c   1.000
_cell.angle_alpha   90.00
_cell.angle_beta   90.00
_cell.angle_gamma   90.00
#
_symmetry.space_group_name_H-M   'P 1'
#
loop_
_entity.id
_entity.type
_entity.pdbx_description
1 polymer ?
#
loop_
_entity_poly.entity_id
_entity_poly.type
_entity_poly.pdbx_seq_one_letter_code
_entity_poly.pdbx_strand_id
1 'polypeptide(L)' 'MDIRHPLKDLDQQMILWAVESNVQVLVLLTKADKLASGARKAQLNMVREAVLAFNGDVQVEAFSSLKKLGVDKLRQKTG' A
#
# COMPACT_ATOMS: atom_id res chain seq x y z
N MET A 1 3.45 -4.15 -2.28
CA MET A 1 4.89 -3.83 -2.43
C MET A 1 5.62 -3.97 -1.08
N ASP A 2 6.93 -4.25 -1.07
CA ASP A 2 7.72 -4.34 0.18
C ASP A 2 7.86 -2.94 0.79
N ILE A 3 7.50 -2.77 2.06
CA ILE A 3 7.49 -1.46 2.73
C ILE A 3 8.86 -0.76 2.71
N ARG A 4 9.97 -1.52 2.63
CA ARG A 4 11.32 -0.95 2.66
C ARG A 4 11.71 -0.29 1.33
N HIS A 5 11.05 -0.68 0.23
CA HIS A 5 11.33 -0.17 -1.11
C HIS A 5 10.03 -0.08 -1.94
N PRO A 6 9.06 0.76 -1.53
CA PRO A 6 7.78 0.88 -2.21
C PRO A 6 7.91 1.71 -3.50
N LEU A 7 6.86 1.68 -4.33
CA LEU A 7 6.71 2.50 -5.52
C LEU A 7 7.85 2.34 -6.52
N LYS A 8 8.29 1.10 -6.78
CA LYS A 8 9.16 0.85 -7.92
C LYS A 8 8.40 1.10 -9.23
N ASP A 9 9.12 1.30 -10.32
CA ASP A 9 8.54 1.66 -11.62
C ASP A 9 7.37 0.74 -12.03
N LEU A 10 7.54 -0.58 -11.87
CA LEU A 10 6.48 -1.56 -12.15
C LEU A 10 5.29 -1.45 -11.20
N ASP A 11 5.51 -1.15 -9.92
CA ASP A 11 4.41 -0.94 -8.96
C ASP A 11 3.57 0.28 -9.39
N GLN A 12 4.24 1.36 -9.81
CA GLN A 12 3.57 2.59 -10.25
C GLN A 12 2.80 2.38 -11.55
N GLN A 13 3.39 1.67 -12.52
CA GLN A 13 2.71 1.33 -13.78
C GLN A 13 1.44 0.51 -13.54
N MET A 14 1.48 -0.49 -12.64
CA MET A 14 0.29 -1.27 -12.32
C MET A 14 -0.81 -0.44 -11.65
N ILE A 15 -0.44 0.48 -10.75
CA ILE A 15 -1.41 1.40 -10.15
C ILE A 15 -2.05 2.29 -11.22
N LEU A 16 -1.23 2.86 -12.12
CA LEU A 16 -1.71 3.70 -13.20
C LEU A 16 -2.70 2.95 -14.11
N TRP A 17 -2.34 1.75 -14.58
CA TRP A 17 -3.22 0.95 -15.44
C TRP A 17 -4.54 0.58 -14.76
N ALA A 18 -4.51 0.26 -13.46
CA ALA A 18 -5.72 -0.03 -12.71
C ALA A 18 -6.61 1.21 -12.61
N VAL A 19 -6.04 2.37 -12.30
CA VAL A 19 -6.79 3.64 -12.22
C VAL A 19 -7.38 4.04 -13.57
N GLU A 20 -6.60 3.97 -14.65
CA GLU A 20 -7.09 4.24 -16.03
C GLU A 20 -8.21 3.28 -16.43
N SER A 21 -8.21 2.07 -15.88
CA SER A 21 -9.27 1.07 -16.08
C SER A 21 -10.44 1.20 -15.10
N ASN A 22 -10.50 2.27 -14.29
CA ASN A 22 -11.49 2.49 -13.23
C ASN A 22 -11.57 1.36 -12.19
N VAL A 23 -10.45 0.69 -11.92
CA VAL A 23 -10.35 -0.37 -10.91
C VAL A 23 -9.85 0.24 -9.59
N GLN A 24 -10.60 0.01 -8.51
CA GLN A 24 -10.16 0.40 -7.17
C GLN A 24 -8.91 -0.39 -6.76
N VAL A 25 -7.91 0.30 -6.20
CA VAL A 25 -6.63 -0.29 -5.81
C VAL A 25 -6.45 -0.27 -4.29
N LEU A 26 -6.09 -1.41 -3.71
CA LEU A 26 -5.58 -1.49 -2.35
C LEU A 26 -4.10 -1.87 -2.37
N VAL A 27 -3.24 -0.91 -2.04
CA VAL A 27 -1.80 -1.13 -1.85
C VAL A 27 -1.54 -1.65 -0.44
N LEU A 28 -0.96 -2.85 -0.38
CA LEU A 28 -0.41 -3.41 0.86
C LEU A 28 1.10 -3.19 0.90
N LEU A 29 1.56 -2.44 1.90
CA LEU A 29 2.97 -2.30 2.25
C LEU A 29 3.39 -3.49 3.11
N THR A 30 3.86 -4.55 2.45
CA THR A 30 4.18 -5.85 3.06
C THR A 30 5.48 -5.80 3.86
N LYS A 31 5.68 -6.78 4.75
CA LYS A 31 6.82 -6.87 5.68
C LYS A 31 6.94 -5.66 6.62
N ALA A 32 5.81 -5.08 7.00
CA ALA A 32 5.73 -3.96 7.94
C ALA A 32 6.37 -4.24 9.32
N ASP A 33 6.60 -5.50 9.66
CA ASP A 33 7.34 -5.94 10.85
C ASP A 33 8.85 -5.64 10.77
N LYS A 34 9.40 -5.38 9.58
CA LYS A 34 10.82 -5.07 9.38
C LYS A 34 11.19 -3.61 9.68
N LEU A 35 10.20 -2.76 9.95
CA LEU A 35 10.40 -1.37 10.34
C LEU A 35 9.86 -1.12 11.76
N ALA A 36 10.59 -0.30 12.51
CA ALA A 36 10.09 0.24 13.78
C ALA A 36 8.83 1.09 13.55
N SER A 37 8.02 1.29 14.60
CA SER A 37 6.70 1.93 14.48
C SER A 37 6.75 3.31 13.82
N GLY A 38 7.73 4.15 14.18
CA GLY A 38 7.93 5.47 13.58
C GLY A 38 8.27 5.40 12.10
N ALA A 39 9.27 4.59 11.73
CA ALA A 39 9.69 4.39 10.34
C ALA A 39 8.55 3.81 9.48
N ARG A 40 7.79 2.83 10.02
CA ARG A 40 6.61 2.28 9.36
C ARG A 40 5.55 3.34 9.09
N LYS A 41 5.25 4.21 10.07
CA LYS A 41 4.26 5.29 9.92
C LYS A 41 4.71 6.33 8.89
N ALA A 42 5.99 6.73 8.94
CA ALA A 42 6.56 7.66 7.97
C ALA A 42 6.46 7.11 6.54
N GLN A 43 6.83 5.85 6.35
CA GLN A 43 6.76 5.19 5.04
C GLN A 43 5.33 5.04 4.53
N LEU A 44 4.39 4.67 5.41
CA LEU A 44 2.97 4.60 5.06
C LEU A 44 2.43 5.95 4.60
N ASN A 45 2.76 7.03 5.32
CA ASN A 45 2.34 8.37 4.96
C ASN A 45 2.96 8.82 3.63
N MET A 46 4.26 8.57 3.43
CA MET A 46 4.93 8.90 2.17
C MET A 46 4.25 8.25 0.96
N VAL A 47 3.90 6.96 1.06
CA VAL A 47 3.19 6.28 -0.03
C VAL A 47 1.77 6.81 -0.19
N ARG A 48 1.05 7.13 0.89
CA ARG A 48 -0.29 7.73 0.82
C ARG A 48 -0.29 9.06 0.07
N GLU A 49 0.68 9.93 0.34
CA GLU A 49 0.82 11.19 -0.38
C GLU A 49 1.20 10.96 -1.84
N ALA A 50 2.14 10.06 -2.10
CA ALA A 50 2.58 9.78 -3.47
C ALA A 50 1.46 9.22 -4.36
N VAL A 51 0.56 8.38 -3.80
CA VAL A 51 -0.52 7.80 -4.61
C VAL A 51 -1.63 8.79 -4.98
N LEU A 52 -1.70 9.96 -4.33
CA LEU A 52 -2.67 11.00 -4.72
C LEU A 52 -2.44 11.49 -6.15
N ALA A 53 -1.21 11.44 -6.64
CA ALA A 53 -0.83 11.83 -7.99
C ALA A 53 -1.42 10.93 -9.09
N PHE A 54 -1.95 9.73 -8.75
CA PHE A 54 -2.62 8.87 -9.72
C PHE A 54 -4.08 9.29 -9.98
N ASN A 55 -4.66 10.20 -9.19
CA ASN A 55 -6.04 10.69 -9.36
C ASN A 55 -7.11 9.58 -9.43
N GLY A 56 -6.93 8.49 -8.69
CA GLY A 56 -7.87 7.37 -8.61
C GLY A 56 -8.21 6.93 -7.19
N ASP A 57 -9.02 5.89 -7.05
CA ASP A 57 -9.35 5.29 -5.75
C ASP A 57 -8.25 4.31 -5.33
N VAL A 58 -7.20 4.86 -4.73
CA VAL A 58 -6.02 4.12 -4.26
C VAL A 58 -5.93 4.21 -2.74
N GLN A 59 -6.15 3.08 -2.06
CA GLN A 59 -5.96 2.96 -0.62
C GLN A 59 -4.61 2.33 -0.29
N VAL A 60 -4.02 2.72 0.83
CA VAL A 60 -2.70 2.21 1.26
C VAL A 60 -2.74 1.81 2.73
N GLU A 61 -2.34 0.57 3.00
CA GLU A 61 -2.28 0.00 4.35
C GLU A 61 -0.96 -0.74 4.60
N ALA A 62 -0.47 -0.65 5.85
CA ALA A 62 0.67 -1.44 6.29
C ALA A 62 0.26 -2.88 6.59
N PHE A 63 1.03 -3.87 6.12
CA PHE A 63 0.70 -5.28 6.21
C PHE A 63 1.89 -6.14 6.66
N SER A 64 1.63 -7.12 7.52
CA SER A 64 2.61 -8.15 7.88
C SER A 64 1.95 -9.51 8.02
N SER A 65 2.31 -10.45 7.14
CA SER A 65 1.90 -11.85 7.26
C SER A 65 2.42 -12.51 8.53
N LEU A 66 3.62 -12.11 8.99
CA LEU A 66 4.29 -12.67 10.16
C LEU A 66 3.63 -12.21 11.46
N LYS A 67 3.32 -10.91 11.57
CA LYS A 67 2.69 -10.32 12.77
C LYS A 67 1.18 -10.22 12.68
N LYS A 68 0.59 -10.72 11.59
CA LYS A 68 -0.85 -10.61 11.27
C LYS A 68 -1.36 -9.17 11.28
N LEU A 69 -0.48 -8.19 11.06
CA LEU A 69 -0.84 -6.78 10.99
C LEU A 69 -1.62 -6.53 9.68
N GLY A 70 -2.78 -5.87 9.80
CA GLY A 70 -3.59 -5.46 8.65
C GLY A 70 -4.45 -6.57 8.03
N VAL A 71 -4.47 -7.77 8.60
CA VAL A 71 -5.29 -8.90 8.13
C VAL A 71 -6.79 -8.59 8.26
N ASP A 72 -7.21 -8.01 9.39
CA ASP A 72 -8.62 -7.69 9.62
C ASP A 72 -9.11 -6.59 8.66
N LYS A 73 -8.28 -5.55 8.46
CA LYS A 73 -8.55 -4.48 7.50
C LYS A 73 -8.66 -5.02 6.07
N LEU A 74 -7.77 -5.95 5.69
CA LEU A 74 -7.82 -6.59 4.39
C LEU A 74 -9.13 -7.36 4.20
N ARG A 75 -9.54 -8.15 5.21
CA ARG A 75 -10.79 -8.92 5.17
C ARG A 75 -12.02 -8.03 5.02
N GLN A 76 -12.06 -6.87 5.69
CA GLN A 76 -13.17 -5.91 5.57
C GLN A 76 -13.30 -5.30 4.17
N LYS A 77 -12.19 -5.18 3.43
CA LYS A 77 -12.18 -4.56 2.10
C LYS A 77 -12.59 -5.54 0.98
N THR A 78 -12.37 -6.84 1.17
CA THR A 78 -12.62 -7.87 0.15
C THR A 78 -13.89 -8.70 0.41
N GLY A 79 -14.63 -8.37 1.47
CA GLY A 79 -15.87 -9.06 1.87
C GLY A 79 -17.12 -8.31 1.44
#